data_AF-A0A7L3MGX6-F1
#
_entry.id   AF-A0A7L3MGX6-F1
#
_cell.length_a   1.000
_cell.length_b   1.000
_cell.length_c   1.000
_cell.angle_alpha   90.00
_cell.angle_beta   90.00
_cell.angle_gamma   90.00
#
_symmetry.space_group_name_H-M   'P 1'
#
loop_
_entity.id
_entity.type
_entity.pdbx_description
1 polymer ?
#
loop_
_entity_poly.entity_id
_entity_poly.type
_entity_poly.pdbx_seq_one_letter_code
_entity_poly.pdbx_strand_id
1 'polypeptide(L)'
;YFKAFTKQFTTGENYQAGADRELQTLRQMMIDFLQNHSQEVRPPACPPLDPVLPSDLPSLFDKNSHHYTAIVFESNSSYVGREVILDLIQYENIVVRRALNFDKPFLEKLGVTSVPSCYLIQPNGSHGLINNLKPLRSFFSSYLKSLPGVRKKLLLPLQLPAPENKEESTEIKVWKEFDK
;
A
#
# COMPACT_ATOMS: atom_id res chain seq x y z
N TYR A 1 -18.33 -19.79 4.24
CA TYR A 1 -17.13 -20.50 3.77
C TYR A 1 -16.33 -19.58 2.85
N PHE A 2 -15.01 -19.51 3.03
CA PHE A 2 -14.12 -18.76 2.14
C PHE A 2 -13.73 -19.64 0.95
N LYS A 3 -13.84 -19.11 -0.28
CA LYS A 3 -13.46 -19.84 -1.50
C LYS A 3 -11.94 -19.83 -1.63
N ALA A 4 -11.31 -21.00 -1.74
CA ALA A 4 -9.89 -21.11 -1.98
C ALA A 4 -9.54 -20.54 -3.37
N PHE A 5 -8.53 -19.68 -3.44
CA PHE A 5 -8.07 -19.07 -4.70
C PHE A 5 -7.25 -20.03 -5.56
N THR A 6 -6.73 -21.12 -4.98
CA THR A 6 -6.01 -22.18 -5.69
C THR A 6 -6.74 -23.51 -5.53
N LYS A 7 -6.80 -24.28 -6.62
CA LYS A 7 -7.28 -25.68 -6.63
C LYS A 7 -6.13 -26.68 -6.47
N GLN A 8 -4.89 -26.20 -6.59
CA GLN A 8 -3.68 -27.01 -6.47
C GLN A 8 -3.17 -26.92 -5.03
N PHE A 9 -2.64 -28.03 -4.52
CA PHE A 9 -1.94 -28.03 -3.24
C PHE A 9 -0.65 -27.21 -3.39
N THR A 10 -0.65 -26.02 -2.82
CA THR A 10 0.54 -25.17 -2.74
C THR A 10 1.06 -25.24 -1.32
N THR A 11 2.30 -25.72 -1.16
CA THR A 11 3.02 -25.57 0.09
C THR A 11 3.49 -24.11 0.19
N GLY A 12 3.07 -23.40 1.22
CA GLY A 12 3.56 -22.06 1.49
C GLY A 12 5.07 -22.08 1.78
N GLU A 13 5.73 -20.95 1.61
CA GLU A 13 7.13 -20.82 1.97
C GLU A 13 7.27 -20.71 3.49
N ASN A 14 8.06 -21.60 4.08
CA ASN A 14 8.39 -21.52 5.50
C ASN A 14 9.49 -20.46 5.66
N TYR A 15 9.06 -19.23 5.95
CA TYR A 15 10.01 -18.15 6.14
C TYR A 15 10.70 -18.29 7.50
N GLN A 16 12.03 -18.43 7.45
CA GLN A 16 12.88 -18.42 8.65
C GLN A 16 12.99 -16.99 9.17
N ALA A 17 11.93 -16.49 9.80
CA ALA A 17 12.11 -15.40 10.74
C ALA A 17 13.13 -15.91 11.77
N GLY A 18 14.19 -15.15 12.02
CA GLY A 18 15.10 -15.45 13.12
C GLY A 18 14.34 -15.54 14.45
N ALA A 19 15.06 -15.71 15.56
CA ALA A 19 14.42 -15.72 16.88
C ALA A 19 13.57 -14.46 17.17
N ASP A 20 13.83 -13.37 16.45
CA ASP A 20 13.04 -12.15 16.48
C ASP A 20 11.75 -12.26 15.64
N ARG A 21 10.62 -12.31 16.36
CA ARG A 21 9.26 -12.32 15.80
C ARG A 21 8.51 -11.03 16.13
N GLU A 22 9.21 -9.92 16.35
CA GLU A 22 8.56 -8.64 16.60
C GLU A 22 7.66 -8.23 15.41
N LEU A 23 6.53 -7.57 15.72
CA LEU A 23 5.56 -7.15 14.71
C LEU A 23 6.16 -6.19 13.67
N GLN A 24 7.17 -5.41 14.05
CA GLN A 24 7.88 -4.52 13.14
C GLN A 24 8.71 -5.30 12.12
N THR A 25 9.54 -6.24 12.59
CA THR A 25 10.39 -7.10 11.76
C THR A 25 9.56 -7.89 10.75
N LEU A 26 8.47 -8.52 11.22
CA LEU A 26 7.55 -9.25 10.35
C LEU A 26 6.95 -8.36 9.26
N ARG A 27 6.55 -7.14 9.63
CA ARG A 27 5.93 -6.22 8.67
C ARG A 27 6.92 -5.70 7.63
N GLN A 28 8.12 -5.32 8.03
CA GLN A 28 9.16 -4.87 7.10
C GLN A 28 9.52 -5.99 6.12
N MET A 29 9.65 -7.22 6.63
CA MET A 29 9.87 -8.40 5.81
C MET A 29 8.73 -8.65 4.80
N MET A 30 7.46 -8.52 5.22
CA MET A 30 6.33 -8.61 4.28
C MET A 30 6.39 -7.53 3.19
N ILE A 31 6.84 -6.33 3.53
CA ILE A 31 7.01 -5.24 2.56
C ILE A 31 8.13 -5.59 1.56
N ASP A 32 9.27 -6.08 2.04
CA ASP A 32 10.39 -6.48 1.18
C ASP A 32 10.00 -7.63 0.26
N PHE A 33 9.25 -8.61 0.78
CA PHE A 33 8.66 -9.67 -0.02
C PHE A 33 7.82 -9.07 -1.15
N LEU A 34 6.84 -8.19 -0.85
CA LEU A 34 6.01 -7.55 -1.87
C LEU A 34 6.80 -6.72 -2.89
N GLN A 35 7.90 -6.09 -2.47
CA GLN A 35 8.72 -5.24 -3.34
C GLN A 35 9.63 -6.05 -4.27
N ASN A 36 10.20 -7.16 -3.79
CA ASN A 36 11.19 -7.96 -4.52
C ASN A 36 10.57 -9.04 -5.43
N HIS A 37 9.24 -9.15 -5.50
CA HIS A 37 8.58 -10.08 -6.44
C HIS A 37 8.87 -9.71 -7.89
N SER A 38 9.13 -10.74 -8.71
CA SER A 38 9.17 -10.58 -10.17
C SER A 38 7.83 -10.03 -10.67
N GLN A 39 7.88 -9.21 -11.73
CA GLN A 39 6.70 -8.53 -12.30
C GLN A 39 5.57 -9.49 -12.67
N GLU A 40 5.90 -10.76 -12.96
CA GLU A 40 4.94 -11.81 -13.33
C GLU A 40 4.10 -12.33 -12.14
N VAL A 41 4.55 -12.12 -10.89
CA VAL A 41 3.92 -12.65 -9.67
C VAL A 41 3.40 -11.53 -8.76
N ARG A 42 3.55 -10.25 -9.17
CA ARG A 42 3.08 -9.12 -8.36
C ARG A 42 1.55 -9.14 -8.24
N PRO A 43 0.99 -9.06 -7.02
CA PRO A 43 -0.46 -9.01 -6.86
C PRO A 43 -1.06 -7.82 -7.63
N PRO A 44 -2.14 -7.99 -8.42
CA PRO A 44 -2.72 -6.92 -9.23
C PRO A 44 -3.14 -5.69 -8.44
N ALA A 45 -3.49 -5.88 -7.15
CA ALA A 45 -3.89 -4.80 -6.27
C ALA A 45 -2.70 -4.08 -5.61
N CYS A 46 -1.46 -4.61 -5.70
CA CYS A 46 -0.31 -4.08 -5.00
C CYS A 46 0.19 -2.78 -5.66
N PRO A 47 0.20 -1.65 -4.95
CA PRO A 47 0.68 -0.38 -5.49
C PRO A 47 2.21 -0.42 -5.70
N PRO A 48 2.76 0.52 -6.49
CA PRO A 48 4.20 0.70 -6.58
C PRO A 48 4.76 1.10 -5.21
N LEU A 49 5.80 0.38 -4.77
CA LEU A 49 6.48 0.59 -3.48
C LEU A 49 7.86 1.23 -3.64
N ASP A 50 8.36 1.32 -4.87
CA ASP A 50 9.65 1.92 -5.19
C ASP A 50 9.60 3.45 -5.06
N PRO A 51 10.73 4.08 -4.71
CA PRO A 51 10.80 5.52 -4.65
C PRO A 51 10.65 6.15 -6.03
N VAL A 52 9.97 7.30 -6.06
CA VAL A 52 9.90 8.14 -7.24
C VAL A 52 11.31 8.64 -7.57
N LEU A 53 11.69 8.53 -8.84
CA LEU A 53 12.96 9.04 -9.32
C LEU A 53 13.00 10.57 -9.19
N PRO A 54 14.13 11.17 -8.81
CA PRO A 54 14.24 12.63 -8.71
C PRO A 54 13.84 13.36 -10.01
N SER A 55 14.11 12.75 -11.18
CA SER A 55 13.71 13.27 -12.50
C SER A 55 12.21 13.36 -12.71
N ASP A 56 11.45 12.45 -12.09
CA ASP A 56 10.01 12.31 -12.31
C ASP A 56 9.21 13.09 -11.27
N LEU A 57 9.87 13.51 -10.20
CA LEU A 57 9.27 14.21 -9.07
C LEU A 57 8.61 15.55 -9.46
N PRO A 58 9.22 16.41 -10.29
CA PRO A 58 8.57 17.64 -10.79
C PRO A 58 7.24 17.35 -11.50
N SER A 59 7.18 16.25 -12.28
CA SER A 59 5.99 15.88 -13.04
C SER A 59 4.80 15.48 -12.14
N LEU A 60 5.01 15.23 -10.85
CA LEU A 60 3.92 14.97 -9.90
C LEU A 60 3.19 16.25 -9.52
N PHE A 61 3.84 17.42 -9.59
CA PHE A 61 3.26 18.71 -9.24
C PHE A 61 2.50 19.35 -10.41
N ASP A 62 2.92 19.07 -11.64
CA ASP A 62 2.33 19.66 -12.85
C ASP A 62 1.03 18.97 -13.29
N LYS A 63 0.73 17.80 -12.73
CA LYS A 63 -0.47 17.02 -13.08
C LYS A 63 -1.65 17.48 -12.24
N ASN A 64 -2.63 18.10 -12.89
CA ASN A 64 -3.97 18.25 -12.32
C ASN A 64 -4.63 16.87 -12.19
N SER A 65 -4.41 16.21 -11.07
CA SER A 65 -5.10 14.98 -10.71
C SER A 65 -6.43 15.31 -10.03
N HIS A 66 -7.51 14.64 -10.42
CA HIS A 66 -8.81 14.73 -9.72
C HIS A 66 -8.80 14.05 -8.33
N HIS A 67 -7.62 13.74 -7.77
CA HIS A 67 -7.41 13.06 -6.50
C HIS A 67 -6.24 13.71 -5.73
N TYR A 68 -6.14 13.42 -4.44
CA TYR A 68 -4.98 13.81 -3.63
C TYR A 68 -3.75 13.01 -4.05
N THR A 69 -2.58 13.64 -4.03
CA THR A 69 -1.29 12.94 -4.15
C THR A 69 -0.42 13.28 -2.94
N ALA A 70 -0.12 12.27 -2.13
CA ALA A 70 0.77 12.41 -0.97
C ALA A 70 2.16 11.84 -1.30
N ILE A 71 3.21 12.60 -1.00
CA ILE A 71 4.60 12.18 -1.18
C ILE A 71 5.25 12.10 0.20
N VAL A 72 5.64 10.90 0.60
CA VAL A 72 6.40 10.67 1.85
C VAL A 72 7.89 10.71 1.53
N PHE A 73 8.56 11.75 2.02
CA PHE A 73 10.01 11.87 1.94
C PHE A 73 10.66 11.12 3.09
N GLU A 74 11.60 10.24 2.80
CA GLU A 74 12.24 9.40 3.82
C GLU A 74 13.69 8.99 3.45
N SER A 75 14.40 8.40 4.40
CA SER A 75 15.71 7.78 4.13
C SER A 75 15.54 6.41 3.45
N ASN A 76 16.61 5.92 2.81
CA ASN A 76 16.59 4.61 2.15
C ASN A 76 16.26 3.45 3.11
N SER A 77 16.69 3.53 4.37
CA SER A 77 16.42 2.52 5.40
C SER A 77 15.02 2.60 6.01
N SER A 78 14.26 3.67 5.73
CA SER A 78 12.93 3.86 6.29
C SER A 78 11.86 3.04 5.55
N TYR A 79 10.90 2.53 6.32
CA TYR A 79 9.72 1.80 5.80
C TYR A 79 8.44 2.63 5.86
N VAL A 80 8.48 3.83 6.43
CA VAL A 80 7.29 4.65 6.69
C VAL A 80 6.50 4.91 5.42
N GLY A 81 7.16 5.30 4.31
CA GLY A 81 6.46 5.57 3.05
C GLY A 81 5.76 4.33 2.50
N ARG A 82 6.44 3.17 2.50
CA ARG A 82 5.86 1.89 2.05
C ARG A 82 4.70 1.44 2.92
N GLU A 83 4.83 1.58 4.23
CA GLU A 83 3.75 1.29 5.18
C GLU A 83 2.54 2.19 4.95
N VAL A 84 2.73 3.50 4.74
CA VAL A 84 1.62 4.44 4.47
C VAL A 84 0.97 4.16 3.12
N ILE A 85 1.74 3.80 2.09
CA ILE A 85 1.21 3.37 0.78
C ILE A 85 0.27 2.18 0.97
N LEU A 86 0.69 1.16 1.72
CA LEU A 86 -0.12 -0.04 1.98
C LEU A 86 -1.31 0.23 2.90
N ASP A 87 -1.20 1.17 3.85
CA ASP A 87 -2.32 1.58 4.70
C ASP A 87 -3.47 2.23 3.91
N LEU A 88 -3.15 2.85 2.77
CA LEU A 88 -4.07 3.60 1.92
C LEU A 88 -4.47 2.83 0.65
N ILE A 89 -3.99 1.60 0.44
CA ILE A 89 -4.28 0.76 -0.75
C ILE A 89 -5.78 0.58 -1.04
N GLN A 90 -6.58 0.47 0.02
CA GLN A 90 -8.03 0.31 -0.05
C GLN A 90 -8.79 1.63 -0.12
N TYR A 91 -8.10 2.77 -0.10
CA TYR A 91 -8.74 4.08 -0.17
C TYR A 91 -8.74 4.58 -1.62
N GLU A 92 -9.81 5.30 -1.96
CA GLU A 92 -9.93 6.03 -3.22
C GLU A 92 -9.77 7.54 -3.00
N ASN A 93 -9.72 8.29 -4.09
CA ASN A 93 -9.46 9.73 -4.11
C ASN A 93 -8.09 10.14 -3.54
N ILE A 94 -7.16 9.19 -3.36
CA ILE A 94 -5.80 9.46 -2.92
C ILE A 94 -4.81 8.48 -3.54
N VAL A 95 -3.62 8.99 -3.87
CA VAL A 95 -2.45 8.21 -4.24
C VAL A 95 -1.32 8.59 -3.30
N VAL A 96 -0.63 7.59 -2.74
CA VAL A 96 0.56 7.80 -1.93
C VAL A 96 1.79 7.34 -2.73
N ARG A 97 2.84 8.15 -2.69
CA ARG A 97 4.17 7.87 -3.26
C ARG A 97 5.21 8.08 -2.19
N ARG A 98 6.38 7.47 -2.37
CA ARG A 98 7.56 7.73 -1.53
C ARG A 98 8.66 8.35 -2.37
N ALA A 99 9.51 9.18 -1.76
CA ALA A 99 10.68 9.76 -2.38
C ALA A 99 11.85 9.74 -1.38
N LEU A 100 13.07 9.57 -1.90
CA LEU A 100 14.26 9.50 -1.07
C LEU A 100 14.84 10.89 -0.78
N ASN A 101 15.57 10.99 0.33
CA ASN A 101 16.13 12.25 0.80
C ASN A 101 17.48 12.66 0.15
N PHE A 102 17.75 12.22 -1.08
CA PHE A 102 19.05 12.42 -1.73
C PHE A 102 19.28 13.85 -2.25
N ASP A 103 18.24 14.51 -2.74
CA ASP A 103 18.33 15.88 -3.28
C ASP A 103 17.98 16.92 -2.22
N LYS A 104 18.95 17.25 -1.35
CA LYS A 104 18.74 18.24 -0.28
C LYS A 104 18.30 19.62 -0.80
N PRO A 105 18.93 20.20 -1.84
CA PRO A 105 18.48 21.49 -2.38
C PRO A 105 17.01 21.48 -2.84
N PHE A 106 16.57 20.38 -3.45
CA PHE A 106 15.17 20.23 -3.85
C PHE A 106 14.24 20.15 -2.63
N LEU A 107 14.60 19.38 -1.61
CA LEU A 107 13.82 19.28 -0.37
C LEU A 107 13.70 20.61 0.36
N GLU A 108 14.79 21.38 0.43
CA GLU A 108 14.79 22.72 1.03
C GLU A 108 13.83 23.68 0.30
N LYS A 109 13.78 23.62 -1.03
CA LYS A 109 12.79 24.40 -1.83
C LYS A 109 11.34 24.01 -1.51
N LEU A 110 11.11 22.74 -1.16
CA LEU A 110 9.81 22.25 -0.69
C LEU A 110 9.54 22.54 0.80
N GLY A 111 10.49 23.16 1.51
CA GLY A 111 10.40 23.41 2.95
C GLY A 111 10.61 22.16 3.81
N VAL A 112 11.12 21.07 3.24
CA VAL A 112 11.43 19.83 3.96
C VAL A 112 12.78 19.96 4.66
N THR A 113 12.77 20.13 5.98
CA THR A 113 13.97 20.28 6.81
C THR A 113 14.47 18.96 7.42
N SER A 114 13.59 17.97 7.51
CA SER A 114 13.88 16.67 8.11
C SER A 114 13.01 15.58 7.49
N VAL A 115 13.45 14.34 7.66
CA VAL A 115 12.74 13.15 7.21
C VAL A 115 12.56 12.17 8.38
N PRO A 116 11.44 11.41 8.44
CA PRO A 116 10.39 11.36 7.43
C PRO A 116 9.43 12.56 7.49
N SER A 117 8.98 13.01 6.33
CA SER A 117 8.01 14.11 6.19
C SER A 117 7.02 13.82 5.06
N CYS A 118 5.86 14.47 5.07
CA CYS A 118 4.80 14.21 4.11
C CYS A 118 4.36 15.50 3.42
N TYR A 119 4.43 15.49 2.09
CA TYR A 119 4.00 16.58 1.22
C TYR A 119 2.68 16.21 0.56
N LEU A 120 1.73 17.14 0.49
CA LEU A 120 0.41 16.90 -0.06
C LEU A 120 0.15 17.81 -1.25
N ILE A 121 -0.31 17.20 -2.34
CA ILE A 121 -0.84 17.87 -3.52
C ILE A 121 -2.35 17.63 -3.52
N GLN A 122 -3.12 18.71 -3.52
CA GLN A 122 -4.57 18.69 -3.51
C GLN A 122 -5.13 18.57 -4.94
N PRO A 123 -6.39 18.11 -5.11
CA PRO A 123 -7.02 18.01 -6.43
C PRO A 123 -7.14 19.34 -7.19
N ASN A 124 -7.07 20.47 -6.48
CA ASN A 124 -7.12 21.82 -7.06
C ASN A 124 -5.73 22.35 -7.48
N GLY A 125 -4.69 21.52 -7.41
CA GLY A 125 -3.30 21.87 -7.75
C GLY A 125 -2.52 22.58 -6.63
N SER A 126 -3.19 23.05 -5.58
CA SER A 126 -2.49 23.60 -4.40
C SER A 126 -1.73 22.49 -3.68
N HIS A 127 -0.54 22.81 -3.21
CA HIS A 127 0.35 21.81 -2.63
C HIS A 127 1.25 22.40 -1.56
N GLY A 128 1.71 21.56 -0.63
CA GLY A 128 2.54 22.00 0.48
C GLY A 128 2.91 20.89 1.44
N LEU A 129 3.86 21.19 2.32
CA LEU A 129 4.24 20.30 3.41
C LEU A 129 3.11 20.20 4.43
N ILE A 130 2.80 18.99 4.90
CA ILE A 130 1.84 18.83 5.99
C ILE A 130 2.53 19.17 7.31
N ASN A 131 2.32 20.40 7.76
CA ASN A 131 2.86 20.90 9.01
C ASN A 131 2.13 20.30 10.23
N ASN A 132 2.83 20.21 11.36
CA ASN A 132 2.30 19.76 12.67
C ASN A 132 1.97 18.26 12.80
N LEU A 133 2.33 17.43 11.83
CA LEU A 133 2.28 15.98 11.99
C LEU A 133 3.57 15.47 12.64
N LYS A 134 3.43 14.58 13.63
CA LYS A 134 4.57 13.80 14.10
C LYS A 134 5.07 12.92 12.94
N PRO A 135 6.40 12.74 12.78
CA PRO A 135 7.01 11.98 11.68
C PRO A 135 6.85 10.47 11.89
N LEU A 136 5.60 10.01 12.00
CA LEU A 136 5.21 8.64 12.33
C LEU A 136 4.18 8.14 11.33
N ARG A 137 4.28 6.86 10.95
CA ARG A 137 3.33 6.18 10.06
C ARG A 137 1.88 6.42 10.46
N SER A 138 1.52 6.21 11.73
CA SER A 138 0.14 6.33 12.20
C SER A 138 -0.44 7.74 12.01
N PHE A 139 0.39 8.78 12.19
CA PHE A 139 -0.01 10.17 12.00
C PHE A 139 -0.24 10.48 10.51
N PHE A 140 0.67 10.07 9.64
CA PHE A 140 0.48 10.22 8.19
C PHE A 140 -0.75 9.45 7.72
N SER A 141 -0.87 8.17 8.04
CA SER A 141 -1.99 7.34 7.63
C SER A 141 -3.33 7.88 8.16
N SER A 142 -3.40 8.30 9.42
CA SER A 142 -4.64 8.86 10.00
C SER A 142 -5.06 10.15 9.33
N TYR A 143 -4.11 11.08 9.15
CA TYR A 143 -4.37 12.36 8.49
C TYR A 143 -4.85 12.16 7.05
N LEU A 144 -4.14 11.36 6.26
CA LEU A 144 -4.49 11.10 4.86
C LEU A 144 -5.87 10.44 4.72
N LYS A 145 -6.22 9.52 5.63
CA LYS A 145 -7.55 8.88 5.69
C LYS A 145 -8.66 9.85 6.08
N SER A 146 -8.35 10.96 6.76
CA SER A 146 -9.32 11.97 7.18
C SER A 146 -9.58 13.06 6.14
N LEU A 147 -8.83 13.08 5.04
CA LEU A 147 -8.98 14.09 4.00
C LEU A 147 -10.38 14.03 3.36
N PRO A 148 -10.97 15.18 2.99
CA PRO A 148 -12.30 15.22 2.38
C PRO A 148 -12.39 14.34 1.13
N GLY A 149 -13.40 13.47 1.06
CA GLY A 149 -13.61 12.57 -0.07
C GLY A 149 -12.64 11.38 -0.14
N VAL A 150 -11.64 11.28 0.73
CA VAL A 150 -10.85 10.07 0.89
C VAL A 150 -11.67 9.08 1.69
N ARG A 151 -12.04 7.96 1.06
CA ARG A 151 -12.88 6.93 1.67
C ARG A 151 -12.42 5.55 1.24
N LYS A 152 -12.77 4.54 2.02
CA LYS A 152 -12.53 3.15 1.63
C LYS A 152 -13.32 2.86 0.36
N LYS A 153 -12.67 2.25 -0.63
CA LYS A 153 -13.31 1.65 -1.79
C LYS A 153 -14.41 0.74 -1.26
N LEU A 154 -15.64 0.98 -1.70
CA LEU A 154 -16.69 -0.03 -1.55
C LEU A 154 -16.16 -1.24 -2.29
N LEU A 155 -15.81 -2.29 -1.56
CA LEU A 155 -15.48 -3.57 -2.17
C LEU A 155 -16.75 -4.01 -2.88
N LEU A 156 -16.89 -3.66 -4.17
CA LEU A 156 -17.65 -4.50 -5.09
C LEU A 156 -17.12 -5.91 -4.79
N PRO A 157 -17.99 -6.90 -4.49
CA PRO A 157 -17.54 -8.24 -4.19
C PRO A 157 -16.52 -8.58 -5.26
N LEU A 158 -15.27 -8.88 -4.84
CA LEU A 158 -14.18 -9.27 -5.75
C LEU A 158 -14.84 -10.05 -6.87
N GLN A 159 -14.72 -9.61 -8.12
CA GLN A 159 -15.32 -10.35 -9.24
C GLN A 159 -14.78 -11.77 -9.14
N LEU A 160 -15.57 -12.63 -8.52
CA LEU A 160 -15.28 -14.03 -8.36
C LEU A 160 -15.20 -14.51 -9.80
N PRO A 161 -14.20 -15.34 -10.15
CA PRO A 161 -14.19 -15.97 -11.46
C PRO A 161 -15.58 -16.54 -11.70
N ALA A 162 -16.20 -16.12 -12.81
CA ALA A 162 -17.58 -16.46 -13.14
C ALA A 162 -17.79 -17.96 -12.91
N PRO A 163 -18.92 -18.38 -12.30
CA PRO A 163 -19.21 -19.80 -12.21
C PRO A 163 -19.25 -20.34 -13.64
N GLU A 164 -18.33 -21.24 -13.98
CA GLU A 164 -18.52 -22.09 -15.15
C GLU A 164 -19.83 -22.84 -14.92
N ASN A 165 -20.82 -22.57 -15.77
CA ASN A 165 -22.03 -23.37 -15.87
C ASN A 165 -21.62 -24.82 -16.12
N LYS A 166 -21.65 -25.65 -15.06
CA LYS A 166 -21.67 -27.09 -15.17
C LYS A 166 -22.75 -27.61 -14.23
N GLU A 167 -23.62 -28.38 -14.85
CA GLU A 167 -24.90 -28.88 -14.35
C GLU A 167 -24.78 -29.48 -12.95
N GLU A 168 -25.76 -29.13 -12.11
CA GLU A 168 -25.94 -29.67 -10.77
C GLU A 168 -26.12 -31.19 -10.82
N SER A 169 -25.14 -31.95 -10.33
CA SER A 169 -25.43 -33.24 -9.72
C SER A 169 -25.79 -32.97 -8.25
N THR A 170 -27.08 -33.06 -7.95
CA THR A 170 -27.63 -32.97 -6.59
C THR A 170 -27.20 -34.17 -5.75
N GLU A 171 -26.05 -34.08 -5.07
CA GLU A 171 -25.75 -34.94 -3.94
C GLU A 171 -25.43 -34.08 -2.72
N ILE A 172 -26.40 -34.02 -1.81
CA ILE A 172 -26.29 -33.37 -0.52
C ILE A 172 -25.26 -34.16 0.31
N LYS A 173 -24.01 -33.68 0.33
CA LYS A 173 -22.95 -34.29 1.12
C LYS A 173 -23.16 -33.94 2.59
N VAL A 174 -23.73 -34.88 3.34
CA VAL A 174 -23.90 -34.82 4.79
C VAL A 174 -22.57 -34.51 5.47
N TRP A 175 -22.56 -33.49 6.34
CA TRP A 175 -21.37 -33.04 7.06
C TRP A 175 -20.91 -34.09 8.06
N LYS A 176 -19.62 -34.44 8.05
CA LYS A 176 -19.00 -35.29 9.09
C LYS A 176 -18.67 -34.43 10.30
N GLU A 177 -19.13 -34.82 11.48
CA GLU A 177 -18.75 -34.21 12.75
C GLU A 177 -17.26 -34.49 13.05
N PHE A 178 -16.58 -33.51 13.65
CA PHE A 178 -15.19 -33.63 14.07
C PHE A 178 -15.10 -34.36 15.41
N ASP A 179 -14.13 -35.28 15.53
CA ASP A 179 -13.81 -35.98 16.78
C ASP A 179 -13.32 -34.99 17.85
N LYS A 180 -13.71 -35.26 19.10
CA LYS A 180 -13.58 -34.39 20.28
C LYS A 180 -12.33 -34.69 21.09
#